data_AF-A0A9D8DUQ0-F1
#
_entry.id   AF-A0A9D8DUQ0-F1
#
_cell.length_a   1.000
_cell.length_b   1.000
_cell.length_c   1.000
_cell.angle_alpha   90.00
_cell.angle_beta   90.00
_cell.angle_gamma   90.00
#
_symmetry.space_group_name_H-M   'P 1'
#
loop_
_entity.id
_entity.type
_entity.pdbx_description
1 polymer ?
#
loop_
_entity_poly.entity_id
_entity_poly.type
_entity_poly.pdbx_seq_one_letter_code
_entity_poly.pdbx_strand_id
1 'polypeptide(L)' 'MERRIFLARLAKLAPRHRPLVRSVRVCMPTEDVAEAAVVIQGAKRSRAIALRLEVQHGRWRATAIVFG' A
#
# COMPACT_ATOMS: atom_id res chain seq x y z
N MET A 1 11.03 -36.57 0.41
CA MET A 1 10.97 -35.45 1.39
C MET A 1 11.85 -34.25 0.96
N GLU A 2 12.88 -34.46 0.14
CA GLU A 2 13.93 -33.46 -0.16
C GLU A 2 13.52 -32.33 -1.13
N ARG A 3 12.66 -32.59 -2.12
CA ARG A 3 12.21 -31.57 -3.09
C ARG A 3 11.53 -30.36 -2.45
N ARG A 4 10.83 -30.58 -1.33
CA ARG A 4 10.02 -29.54 -0.67
C ARG A 4 10.90 -28.53 0.07
N ILE A 5 12.02 -28.99 0.63
CA ILE A 5 13.02 -28.15 1.30
C ILE A 5 13.74 -27.26 0.28
N PHE A 6 14.10 -27.83 -0.88
CA PHE A 6 14.78 -27.11 -1.95
C PHE A 6 13.93 -25.96 -2.52
N LEU A 7 12.66 -26.22 -2.82
CA LEU A 7 11.74 -25.20 -3.32
C LEU A 7 11.47 -24.09 -2.30
N ALA A 8 11.37 -24.42 -1.01
CA ALA A 8 11.23 -23.44 0.05
C ALA A 8 12.48 -22.53 0.18
N ARG A 9 13.67 -23.09 -0.04
CA ARG A 9 14.94 -22.35 -0.04
C ARG A 9 15.03 -21.38 -1.22
N LEU A 10 14.67 -21.83 -2.42
CA LEU A 10 14.64 -20.97 -3.61
C LEU A 10 13.60 -19.84 -3.50
N ALA A 11 12.42 -20.12 -2.92
CA ALA A 11 11.41 -19.08 -2.68
C ALA A 11 11.87 -17.97 -1.71
N LYS A 12 12.78 -18.29 -0.77
CA LYS A 12 13.40 -17.29 0.12
C LYS A 12 14.48 -16.46 -0.59
N LEU A 13 15.09 -16.99 -1.64
CA LEU A 13 16.11 -16.32 -2.46
C LEU A 13 15.48 -15.50 -3.59
N ALA A 14 14.20 -15.71 -3.89
CA ALA A 14 13.47 -14.92 -4.87
C ALA A 14 13.51 -13.43 -4.47
N PRO A 15 13.68 -12.50 -5.45
CA PRO A 15 13.70 -11.07 -5.16
C PRO A 15 12.48 -10.69 -4.33
N ARG A 16 12.72 -10.00 -3.21
CA ARG A 16 11.63 -9.48 -2.37
C ARG A 16 10.78 -8.56 -3.23
N HIS A 17 9.57 -9.02 -3.58
CA HIS A 17 8.64 -8.23 -4.35
C HIS A 17 8.32 -6.94 -3.57
N ARG A 18 8.77 -5.80 -4.11
CA ARG A 18 8.47 -4.49 -3.54
C ARG A 18 7.03 -4.12 -3.90
N PRO A 19 6.16 -3.80 -2.92
CA PRO A 19 4.83 -3.30 -3.23
C PRO A 19 4.92 -2.06 -4.10
N LEU A 20 4.08 -1.98 -5.14
CA LEU A 20 4.04 -0.83 -6.04
C LEU A 20 2.70 -0.13 -5.91
N VAL A 21 2.70 1.20 -5.87
CA VAL A 21 1.48 1.99 -6.01
C VAL A 21 1.06 1.94 -7.47
N ARG A 22 -0.04 1.25 -7.75
CA ARG A 22 -0.57 1.08 -9.12
C ARG A 22 -1.37 2.30 -9.55
N SER A 23 -2.18 2.83 -8.65
CA SER A 23 -2.99 4.01 -8.90
C SER A 23 -3.32 4.73 -7.61
N VAL A 24 -3.49 6.04 -7.72
CA VAL A 24 -4.00 6.91 -6.66
C VAL A 24 -5.14 7.73 -7.24
N ARG A 25 -6.27 7.78 -6.53
CA ARG A 25 -7.35 8.74 -6.79
C ARG A 25 -7.43 9.65 -5.57
N VAL A 26 -7.46 10.96 -5.79
CA VAL A 26 -7.54 11.97 -4.73
C VAL A 26 -8.75 12.86 -4.96
N CYS A 27 -9.44 13.20 -3.87
CA CYS A 27 -10.46 14.24 -3.81
C CYS A 27 -10.05 15.25 -2.73
N MET A 28 -10.19 16.54 -3.01
CA MET A 28 -9.85 17.62 -2.09
C MET A 28 -11.16 18.31 -1.68
N PRO A 29 -11.85 17.86 -0.61
CA PRO A 29 -13.11 18.47 -0.18
C PRO A 29 -12.91 19.92 0.33
N THR A 30 -11.74 20.22 0.88
CA THR A 30 -11.30 21.56 1.30
C THR A 30 -9.80 21.69 1.00
N GLU A 31 -9.24 22.91 1.12
CA GLU A 31 -7.82 23.16 0.84
C GLU A 31 -6.87 22.39 1.78
N ASP A 32 -7.33 22.10 3.00
CA ASP A 32 -6.57 21.48 4.08
C ASP A 32 -6.87 19.99 4.28
N VAL A 33 -7.71 19.40 3.42
CA VAL A 33 -8.12 17.99 3.50
C VAL A 33 -7.92 17.31 2.15
N ALA A 34 -7.32 16.11 2.16
CA ALA A 34 -7.22 15.23 1.01
C ALA A 34 -7.74 13.84 1.34
N GLU A 35 -8.72 13.36 0.59
CA GLU A 35 -9.19 11.97 0.66
C GLU A 35 -8.62 11.20 -0.51
N ALA A 36 -8.02 10.02 -0.26
CA ALA A 36 -7.42 9.23 -1.32
C ALA A 36 -7.77 7.75 -1.24
N ALA A 37 -7.92 7.16 -2.42
CA ALA A 37 -7.98 5.73 -2.65
C ALA A 37 -6.72 5.28 -3.38
N VAL A 38 -5.94 4.40 -2.75
CA VAL A 38 -4.66 3.89 -3.26
C VAL A 38 -4.80 2.40 -3.56
N VAL A 39 -4.42 2.00 -4.76
CA VAL A 39 -4.30 0.58 -5.12
C VAL A 39 -2.83 0.19 -5.08
N ILE A 40 -2.49 -0.76 -4.21
CA ILE A 40 -1.14 -1.31 -4.07
C ILE A 40 -1.10 -2.68 -4.71
N GLN A 41 -0.19 -2.87 -5.66
CA GLN A 41 0.12 -4.16 -6.24
C GLN A 41 1.20 -4.86 -5.39
N GLY A 42 0.82 -5.95 -4.73
CA GLY A 42 1.73 -6.83 -4.00
C GLY A 42 2.07 -8.10 -4.77
N ALA A 43 2.92 -8.96 -4.20
CA ALA A 43 3.46 -10.14 -4.87
C ALA A 43 2.41 -11.16 -5.34
N LYS A 44 1.31 -11.26 -4.59
CA LYS A 44 0.27 -12.27 -4.82
C LYS A 44 -1.09 -11.67 -5.15
N ARG A 45 -1.37 -10.46 -4.66
CA ARG A 45 -2.67 -9.79 -4.75
C ARG A 45 -2.50 -8.27 -4.71
N SER A 46 -3.45 -7.57 -5.33
CA SER A 46 -3.65 -6.14 -5.12
C SER A 46 -4.43 -5.89 -3.83
N ARG A 47 -4.21 -4.72 -3.21
CA ARG A 47 -4.94 -4.25 -2.04
C ARG A 47 -5.36 -2.80 -2.24
N ALA A 48 -6.51 -2.42 -1.69
CA ALA A 48 -6.95 -1.04 -1.64
C ALA A 48 -6.69 -0.46 -0.24
N ILE A 49 -6.29 0.81 -0.21
CA ILE A 49 -6.20 1.61 1.02
C ILE A 49 -7.00 2.88 0.79
N ALA A 50 -7.92 3.17 1.69
CA ALA A 50 -8.55 4.49 1.77
C ALA A 50 -7.87 5.29 2.88
N LEU A 51 -7.56 6.55 2.62
CA LEU A 51 -6.88 7.41 3.56
C LEU A 51 -7.42 8.84 3.52
N ARG A 52 -7.48 9.46 4.69
CA ARG A 52 -7.76 10.89 4.86
C ARG A 52 -6.50 11.56 5.40
N LEU A 53 -6.08 12.60 4.71
CA LEU A 53 -4.99 13.47 5.11
C LEU A 53 -5.57 14.82 5.51
N GLU A 54 -5.05 15.41 6.58
CA GLU A 54 -5.40 16.76 7.02
C GLU A 54 -4.13 17.55 7.30
N VAL A 55 -4.15 18.85 6.97
CA VAL A 55 -3.07 19.75 7.33
C VAL A 55 -3.18 20.08 8.82
N GLN A 56 -2.20 19.63 9.61
CA GLN A 56 -2.06 19.98 11.01
C GLN A 56 -0.70 20.65 11.21
N HIS A 57 -0.71 21.88 11.75
CA HIS A 57 0.52 22.67 11.97
C HIS A 57 1.34 22.82 10.67
N GLY A 58 0.65 23.07 9.54
CA GLY A 58 1.28 23.23 8.23
C GLY A 58 1.82 21.94 7.61
N ARG A 59 1.47 20.76 8.14
CA ARG A 59 1.92 19.46 7.62
C ARG A 59 0.76 18.53 7.37
N TRP A 60 0.76 17.86 6.22
CA TRP A 60 -0.18 16.77 5.94
C TRP A 60 0.05 15.60 6.90
N ARG A 61 -1.02 15.15 7.54
CA ARG A 61 -1.03 13.97 8.42
C ARG A 61 -2.16 13.05 8.04
N ALA A 62 -1.91 11.75 8.00
CA ALA A 62 -2.97 10.77 7.88
C ALA A 62 -3.77 10.71 9.18
N THR A 63 -5.02 11.17 9.12
CA THR A 63 -5.96 11.19 10.26
C THR A 63 -6.91 10.00 10.25
N ALA A 64 -7.13 9.38 9.08
CA ALA A 64 -7.82 8.11 8.95
C ALA A 64 -7.15 7.22 7.90
N ILE A 65 -7.06 5.92 8.19
CA ILE A 65 -6.54 4.90 7.26
C ILE A 65 -7.40 3.65 7.38
N VAL A 66 -7.86 3.15 6.24
CA VAL A 66 -8.62 1.90 6.12
C VAL A 66 -7.90 0.98 5.14
N PHE A 67 -7.71 -0.27 5.55
CA PHE A 67 -7.12 -1.31 4.72
C PHE A 67 -8.22 -2.28 4.25
N GLY A 68 -8.22 -2.60 2.96
CA GLY A 68 -9.04 -3.68 2.38
C GLY A 68 -8.35 -5.04 2.33
#